data_AF-A0A843FZ46-F1
#
_entry.id   AF-A0A843FZ46-F1
#
_cell.length_a   1.000
_cell.length_b   1.000
_cell.length_c   1.000
_cell.angle_alpha   90.00
_cell.angle_beta   90.00
_cell.angle_gamma   90.00
#
_symmetry.space_group_name_H-M   'P 1'
#
loop_
_entity.id
_entity.type
_entity.pdbx_description
1 polymer ?
#
loop_
_entity_poly.entity_id
_entity_poly.type
_entity_poly.pdbx_seq_one_letter_code
_entity_poly.pdbx_strand_id
1 'polypeptide(L)'
;KEVQKKSGIYEYLLSRDEDPYAGRLLSLRTFDEDDKMAVFEKQGQKCAICGRVVKYSEMAGDHIKPWSKGGKTERSNLQLLCRDCNSKKSDKY
;
A
#
# COMPACT_ATOMS: atom_id res chain seq x y z
N LYS A 1 -0.69 12.91 5.18
CA LYS A 1 -1.61 11.77 5.37
C LYS A 1 -2.09 11.77 6.80
N GLU A 2 -3.37 11.53 7.02
CA GLU A 2 -3.99 11.50 8.34
C GLU A 2 -3.77 10.15 9.03
N VAL A 3 -3.75 10.12 10.36
CA VAL A 3 -3.58 8.89 11.15
C VAL A 3 -4.87 8.09 11.11
N GLN A 4 -4.86 6.93 10.46
CA GLN A 4 -6.04 6.06 10.38
C GLN A 4 -6.30 5.30 11.68
N LYS A 5 -5.26 4.99 12.48
CA LYS A 5 -5.39 4.29 13.77
C LYS A 5 -4.96 5.18 14.93
N LYS A 6 -5.91 5.91 15.52
CA LYS A 6 -5.67 6.81 16.67
C LYS A 6 -5.21 6.06 17.92
N SER A 7 -5.60 4.80 18.09
CA SER A 7 -5.17 3.98 19.23
C SER A 7 -3.67 3.66 19.24
N GLY A 8 -3.00 3.66 18.07
CA GLY A 8 -1.56 3.43 17.97
C GLY A 8 -0.69 4.68 18.21
N ILE A 9 -1.30 5.83 18.51
CA ILE A 9 -0.58 7.10 18.70
C ILE A 9 0.33 7.06 19.93
N TYR A 10 -0.16 6.49 21.04
CA TYR A 10 0.62 6.39 22.27
C TYR A 10 1.83 5.46 22.10
N GLU A 11 1.63 4.27 21.53
CA GLU A 11 2.74 3.35 21.26
C GLU A 11 3.75 3.97 20.28
N TYR A 12 3.29 4.69 19.26
CA TYR A 12 4.18 5.42 18.35
C TYR A 12 5.01 6.47 19.09
N LEU A 13 4.41 7.33 19.92
CA LEU A 13 5.14 8.36 20.65
C LEU A 13 6.20 7.77 21.60
N LEU A 14 5.89 6.61 22.21
CA LEU A 14 6.80 5.93 23.13
C LEU A 14 7.93 5.17 22.41
N SER A 15 7.73 4.74 21.17
CA SER A 15 8.68 3.87 20.46
C SER A 15 9.33 4.50 19.23
N ARG A 16 8.91 5.69 18.77
CA ARG A 16 9.38 6.31 17.51
C ARG A 16 10.88 6.53 17.43
N ASP A 17 11.55 6.72 18.57
CA ASP A 17 12.99 7.00 18.63
C ASP A 17 13.81 5.69 18.64
N GLU A 18 13.19 4.55 19.00
CA GLU A 18 13.83 3.23 19.07
C GLU A 18 13.47 2.33 17.86
N ASP A 19 12.21 2.41 17.38
CA ASP A 19 11.70 1.65 16.23
C ASP A 19 11.55 2.56 15.00
N PRO A 20 12.48 2.51 14.02
CA PRO A 20 12.35 3.30 12.79
C PRO A 20 11.14 2.90 11.93
N TYR A 21 10.47 1.79 12.26
CA TYR A 21 9.25 1.30 11.62
C TYR A 21 7.99 1.54 12.45
N ALA A 22 8.05 2.32 13.54
CA ALA A 22 6.90 2.63 14.41
C ALA A 22 5.70 3.23 13.65
N GLY A 23 5.92 3.83 12.47
CA GLY A 23 4.85 4.35 11.59
C GLY A 23 3.79 3.30 11.18
N ARG A 24 4.08 2.00 11.32
CA ARG A 24 3.10 0.91 11.16
C ARG A 24 1.96 0.96 12.17
N LEU A 25 2.23 1.46 13.38
CA LEU A 25 1.25 1.53 14.49
C LEU A 25 0.12 2.51 14.19
N LEU A 26 0.39 3.51 13.35
CA LEU A 26 -0.54 4.57 12.96
C LEU A 26 -1.37 4.21 11.71
N SER A 27 -1.22 3.01 11.15
CA SER A 27 -1.85 2.56 9.90
C SER A 27 -1.56 3.47 8.68
N LEU A 28 -0.36 4.07 8.62
CA LEU A 28 0.04 4.97 7.52
C LEU A 28 0.30 4.24 6.18
N ARG A 29 0.29 2.91 6.18
CA ARG A 29 0.57 2.06 5.01
C ARG A 29 -0.65 1.85 4.10
N THR A 30 -1.86 2.19 4.54
CA THR A 30 -3.07 1.93 3.76
C THR A 30 -3.28 3.01 2.72
N PHE A 31 -3.61 2.59 1.50
CA PHE A 31 -4.08 3.49 0.45
C PHE A 31 -5.59 3.72 0.60
N ASP A 32 -6.02 4.95 0.35
CA ASP A 32 -7.43 5.31 0.33
C ASP A 32 -8.12 4.66 -0.88
N GLU A 33 -9.41 4.34 -0.75
CA GLU A 33 -10.16 3.68 -1.82
C GLU A 33 -10.26 4.56 -3.07
N ASP A 34 -10.36 5.88 -2.90
CA ASP A 34 -10.34 6.84 -4.03
C ASP A 34 -9.02 6.78 -4.81
N ASP A 35 -7.89 6.63 -4.11
CA ASP A 35 -6.58 6.49 -4.73
C ASP A 35 -6.49 5.19 -5.54
N LYS A 36 -7.03 4.09 -4.98
CA LYS A 36 -7.08 2.80 -5.65
C LYS A 36 -7.96 2.84 -6.90
N MET A 37 -9.15 3.43 -6.83
CA MET A 37 -10.02 3.59 -7.99
C MET A 37 -9.38 4.45 -9.08
N ALA A 38 -8.76 5.58 -8.72
CA ALA A 38 -8.06 6.43 -9.68
C ALA A 38 -6.92 5.69 -10.40
N VAL A 39 -6.15 4.86 -9.67
CA VAL A 39 -5.10 4.02 -10.28
C VAL A 39 -5.69 2.88 -11.11
N PHE A 40 -6.81 2.29 -10.69
CA PHE A 40 -7.52 1.23 -11.44
C PHE A 40 -7.95 1.70 -12.82
N GLU A 41 -8.59 2.87 -12.88
CA GLU A 41 -9.02 3.49 -14.13
C GLU A 41 -7.81 3.84 -15.00
N LYS A 42 -6.76 4.42 -14.40
CA LYS A 42 -5.53 4.77 -15.10
C LYS A 42 -4.77 3.55 -15.64
N GLN A 43 -4.80 2.41 -14.93
CA GLN A 43 -4.23 1.15 -15.39
C GLN A 43 -5.12 0.42 -16.40
N GLY A 44 -6.31 0.95 -16.71
CA GLY A 44 -7.24 0.35 -17.67
C GLY A 44 -7.76 -1.00 -17.20
N GLN A 45 -7.98 -1.17 -15.89
CA GLN A 45 -8.45 -2.40 -15.26
C GLN A 45 -7.50 -3.60 -15.45
N LYS A 46 -6.22 -3.33 -15.71
CA LYS A 46 -5.19 -4.35 -15.95
C LYS A 46 -4.21 -4.41 -14.79
N CYS A 47 -3.76 -5.60 -14.45
CA CYS A 47 -2.70 -5.78 -13.47
C CYS A 47 -1.37 -5.21 -14.00
N ALA A 48 -0.66 -4.44 -13.19
CA ALA A 48 0.62 -3.83 -13.57
C ALA A 48 1.73 -4.84 -13.94
N ILE A 49 1.67 -6.06 -13.39
CA ILE A 49 2.70 -7.10 -13.61
C ILE A 49 2.34 -7.99 -14.79
N CYS A 50 1.13 -8.54 -14.82
CA CYS A 50 0.75 -9.54 -15.83
C CYS A 50 -0.10 -8.99 -16.97
N GLY A 51 -0.56 -7.73 -16.92
CA GLY A 51 -1.36 -7.10 -17.95
C GLY A 51 -2.78 -7.66 -18.12
N ARG A 52 -3.17 -8.67 -17.33
CA ARG A 52 -4.51 -9.28 -17.37
C ARG A 52 -5.56 -8.29 -16.88
N VAL A 53 -6.70 -8.26 -17.56
CA VAL A 53 -7.87 -7.52 -17.09
C VAL A 53 -8.47 -8.26 -15.90
N VAL A 54 -8.65 -7.56 -14.79
CA VAL A 54 -9.12 -8.14 -13.52
C VAL A 54 -10.16 -7.22 -12.92
N LYS A 55 -11.15 -7.80 -12.25
CA LYS A 55 -12.14 -7.01 -11.51
C LYS A 55 -11.47 -6.28 -10.35
N TYR A 56 -11.98 -5.10 -10.02
CA TYR A 56 -11.50 -4.31 -8.87
C TYR A 56 -11.48 -5.12 -7.57
N SER A 57 -12.49 -5.98 -7.34
CA SER A 57 -12.59 -6.86 -6.17
C SER A 57 -11.45 -7.90 -6.04
N GLU A 58 -10.74 -8.16 -7.14
CA GLU A 58 -9.62 -9.10 -7.20
C GLU A 58 -8.26 -8.38 -7.31
N MET A 59 -8.29 -7.05 -7.28
CA MET A 59 -7.09 -6.22 -7.27
C MET A 59 -6.73 -5.80 -5.86
N ALA A 60 -5.43 -5.80 -5.59
CA ALA A 60 -4.84 -5.33 -4.34
C ALA A 60 -3.95 -4.12 -4.63
N GLY A 61 -4.07 -3.10 -3.79
CA GLY A 61 -3.16 -1.96 -3.77
C GLY A 61 -1.84 -2.34 -3.13
N ASP A 62 -0.77 -2.23 -3.90
CA ASP A 62 0.58 -2.56 -3.52
C ASP A 62 1.51 -1.36 -3.74
N HIS A 63 2.55 -1.27 -2.92
CA HIS A 63 3.57 -0.23 -3.07
C HIS A 63 4.63 -0.65 -4.09
N ILE A 64 4.88 0.19 -5.10
CA ILE A 64 5.96 -0.01 -6.08
C ILE A 64 7.32 -0.09 -5.36
N LYS A 65 7.61 0.93 -4.55
CA LYS A 65 8.68 0.93 -3.56
C LYS A 65 8.11 0.51 -2.21
N PRO A 66 8.60 -0.57 -1.58
CA PRO A 66 8.08 -1.06 -0.31
C PRO A 66 8.21 0.00 0.77
N TRP A 67 7.23 0.05 1.65
CA TRP A 67 7.25 0.96 2.79
C TRP A 67 8.51 0.76 3.67
N SER A 68 8.95 -0.49 3.84
CA SER A 68 10.18 -0.85 4.57
C SER A 68 11.46 -0.25 3.99
N LYS A 69 11.49 0.10 2.70
CA LYS A 69 12.63 0.76 2.03
C LYS A 69 12.42 2.27 1.89
N GLY A 70 11.51 2.85 2.66
CA GLY A 70 11.16 4.28 2.60
C GLY A 70 10.22 4.63 1.44
N GLY A 71 9.44 3.65 0.94
CA GLY A 71 8.36 3.92 0.00
C GLY A 71 7.22 4.67 0.68
N LYS A 72 6.82 5.82 0.12
CA LYS A 72 5.72 6.61 0.65
C LYS A 72 4.37 6.02 0.22
N THR A 73 3.35 6.14 1.05
CA THR A 73 1.98 5.71 0.72
C THR A 73 1.28 6.82 -0.07
N GLU A 74 1.75 7.09 -1.28
CA GLU A 74 1.25 8.13 -2.20
C GLU A 74 0.73 7.50 -3.50
N ARG A 75 -0.18 8.17 -4.22
CA ARG A 75 -0.70 7.70 -5.52
C ARG A 75 0.39 7.36 -6.54
N SER A 76 1.51 8.08 -6.50
CA SER A 76 2.69 7.85 -7.36
C SER A 76 3.39 6.52 -7.06
N ASN A 77 3.28 6.01 -5.85
CA ASN A 77 3.88 4.76 -5.38
C ASN A 77 2.85 3.62 -5.28
N LEU A 78 1.61 3.85 -5.73
CA LEU A 78 0.52 2.87 -5.73
C LEU A 78 0.46 2.16 -7.08
N GLN A 79 0.43 0.83 -7.06
CA GLN A 79 0.07 0.00 -8.21
C GLN A 79 -1.01 -1.00 -7.81
N LEU A 80 -1.94 -1.32 -8.72
CA LEU A 80 -2.86 -2.43 -8.51
C LEU A 80 -2.33 -3.72 -9.15
N LEU A 81 -2.33 -4.76 -8.34
CA LEU A 81 -1.90 -6.11 -8.71
C LEU A 81 -3.06 -7.08 -8.56
N CYS A 82 -3.15 -8.07 -9.45
CA CYS A 82 -4.09 -9.17 -9.24
C CYS A 82 -3.66 -10.00 -8.03
N ARG A 83 -4.61 -10.67 -7.38
CA ARG A 83 -4.33 -11.59 -6.25
C ARG A 83 -3.19 -12.56 -6.51
N ASP A 84 -3.09 -13.14 -7.72
CA ASP A 84 -2.00 -14.04 -8.08
C ASP A 84 -0.63 -13.34 -8.06
N CYS A 85 -0.53 -12.17 -8.69
CA CYS A 85 0.73 -11.44 -8.80
C CYS A 85 1.12 -10.84 -7.45
N ASN A 86 0.14 -10.35 -6.69
CA ASN A 86 0.35 -9.85 -5.34
C ASN A 86 0.85 -10.98 -4.41
N SER A 87 0.24 -12.16 -4.48
CA SER A 87 0.69 -13.35 -3.74
C SER A 87 2.10 -13.78 -4.13
N LYS A 88 2.40 -13.81 -5.44
CA LYS A 88 3.76 -14.11 -5.93
C LYS A 88 4.81 -13.08 -5.53
N LYS A 89 4.42 -11.81 -5.39
CA LYS A 89 5.30 -10.71 -4.98
C LYS A 89 5.64 -10.74 -3.48
N SER A 90 4.90 -11.51 -2.66
CA SER A 90 5.08 -11.62 -1.20
C SER A 90 6.54 -11.56 -0.77
N ASP A 91 6.94 -10.42 -0.19
CA ASP A 91 8.28 -10.06 0.32
C ASP A 91 9.51 -10.35 -0.57
N LYS A 92 9.32 -10.82 -1.80
CA LYS A 92 10.37 -10.92 -2.81
C LYS A 92 10.50 -9.58 -3.51
N TYR A 93 11.25 -8.69 -2.87
CA TYR A 93 11.91 -7.61 -3.58
C TYR A 93 13.20 -8.09 -4.22
#